data_AF-A0A132T661-F1
#
_entry.id   AF-A0A132T661-F1
#
_cell.length_a   1.000
_cell.length_b   1.000
_cell.length_c   1.000
_cell.angle_alpha   90.00
_cell.angle_beta   90.00
_cell.angle_gamma   90.00
#
_symmetry.space_group_name_H-M   'P 1'
#
loop_
_entity.id
_entity.type
_entity.pdbx_description
1 polymer ?
#
loop_
_entity_poly.entity_id
_entity_poly.type
_entity_poly.pdbx_seq_one_letter_code
_entity_poly.pdbx_strand_id
1 'polypeptide(L)'
;MRPRTARAVNRCLIAVAFGWLAAAGIATARADLVDDYTVTNAETVCTVLDSYPSIAGVEGVGMAIMEDGLSPAAAGEVITRSIVGWCPDHMPELNAFIAKYAPAGSVVA
;
A
#
# COMPACT_ATOMS: atom_id res chain seq x y z
N MET A 1 -28.15 -56.52 26.23
CA MET A 1 -28.13 -56.57 24.74
C MET A 1 -28.90 -55.36 24.19
N ARG A 2 -28.38 -54.76 23.10
CA ARG A 2 -28.81 -53.56 22.31
C ARG A 2 -30.28 -53.59 21.80
N PRO A 3 -30.87 -52.55 21.16
CA PRO A 3 -30.29 -51.33 20.49
C PRO A 3 -31.03 -49.99 20.82
N ARG A 4 -30.50 -48.75 20.69
CA ARG A 4 -30.10 -47.93 19.51
C ARG A 4 -31.01 -48.02 18.26
N THR A 5 -32.08 -47.24 18.21
CA THR A 5 -32.78 -46.85 16.96
C THR A 5 -33.05 -45.34 17.03
N ALA A 6 -32.29 -44.55 16.28
CA ALA A 6 -32.63 -44.08 14.93
C ALA A 6 -33.77 -43.04 14.98
N ARG A 7 -33.41 -41.76 14.95
CA ARG A 7 -33.58 -40.92 13.74
C ARG A 7 -34.95 -41.14 13.10
N ALA A 8 -35.93 -40.32 13.48
CA ALA A 8 -36.91 -39.85 12.53
C ALA A 8 -37.69 -38.67 13.11
N VAL A 9 -37.46 -37.52 12.47
CA VAL A 9 -38.56 -36.72 11.91
C VAL A 9 -39.25 -35.73 12.86
N ASN A 10 -39.33 -34.51 12.32
CA ASN A 10 -40.32 -33.48 12.60
C ASN A 10 -40.16 -32.64 13.87
N ARG A 11 -39.53 -31.47 13.67
CA ARG A 11 -40.25 -30.18 13.48
C ARG A 11 -39.19 -29.09 13.38
N CYS A 12 -38.70 -28.76 12.18
CA CYS A 12 -39.31 -27.72 11.34
C CYS A 12 -40.12 -26.74 12.19
N LEU A 13 -39.49 -25.63 12.59
CA LEU A 13 -40.04 -24.33 12.97
C LEU A 13 -38.98 -23.56 13.79
N ILE A 14 -37.83 -23.27 13.18
CA ILE A 14 -37.01 -22.14 13.64
C ILE A 14 -37.45 -20.97 12.76
N ALA A 15 -38.49 -20.29 13.23
CA ALA A 15 -39.03 -19.09 12.62
C ALA A 15 -37.96 -17.98 12.72
N VAL A 16 -37.52 -17.55 11.54
CA VAL A 16 -36.70 -16.37 11.29
C VAL A 16 -37.52 -15.14 11.66
N ALA A 17 -37.06 -14.33 12.62
CA ALA A 17 -37.44 -12.92 12.74
C ALA A 17 -36.51 -12.15 13.71
N PHE A 18 -35.21 -12.14 13.41
CA PHE A 18 -34.37 -10.99 13.75
C PHE A 18 -33.59 -10.65 12.49
N GLY A 19 -34.04 -9.61 11.79
CA GLY A 19 -33.39 -9.09 10.59
C GLY A 19 -32.02 -8.55 10.94
N TRP A 20 -31.02 -9.42 10.90
CA TRP A 20 -29.62 -9.03 10.91
C TRP A 20 -29.27 -8.53 9.51
N LEU A 21 -29.33 -7.20 9.32
CA LEU A 21 -28.52 -6.54 8.32
C LEU A 21 -27.05 -6.77 8.70
N ALA A 22 -26.44 -7.82 8.17
CA ALA A 22 -24.99 -8.02 8.27
C ALA A 22 -24.46 -8.76 7.05
N ALA A 23 -24.82 -8.29 5.85
CA ALA A 23 -23.95 -8.44 4.69
C ALA A 23 -22.93 -7.29 4.71
N ALA A 24 -22.18 -7.18 5.81
CA ALA A 24 -20.97 -6.37 5.82
C ALA A 24 -19.98 -7.11 4.93
N GLY A 25 -19.77 -6.60 3.72
CA GLY A 25 -18.71 -7.06 2.86
C GLY A 25 -17.43 -7.08 3.68
N ILE A 26 -16.78 -8.23 3.75
CA ILE A 26 -15.43 -8.32 4.29
C ILE A 26 -14.56 -7.65 3.23
N ALA A 27 -14.52 -6.32 3.25
CA ALA A 27 -13.49 -5.58 2.56
C ALA A 27 -12.20 -6.08 3.20
N THR A 28 -11.50 -6.98 2.52
CA THR A 28 -10.15 -7.34 2.92
C THR A 28 -9.40 -6.01 2.86
N ALA A 29 -9.06 -5.44 4.00
CA ALA A 29 -8.14 -4.33 4.10
C ALA A 29 -6.78 -4.88 3.62
N ARG A 30 -6.61 -5.00 2.30
CA ARG A 30 -5.31 -5.10 1.70
C ARG A 30 -4.76 -3.70 1.87
N ALA A 31 -3.84 -3.53 2.81
CA ALA A 31 -3.01 -2.34 2.81
C ALA A 31 -2.46 -2.17 1.39
N ASP A 32 -2.50 -0.94 0.91
CA ASP A 32 -1.95 -0.61 -0.39
C ASP A 32 -0.47 -1.03 -0.41
N LEU A 33 -0.03 -1.73 -1.46
CA LEU A 33 1.37 -2.16 -1.56
C LEU A 33 2.34 -0.97 -1.43
N VAL A 34 1.91 0.21 -1.87
CA VAL A 34 2.64 1.47 -1.69
C VAL A 34 2.72 1.86 -0.22
N ASP A 35 1.64 1.77 0.54
CA ASP A 35 1.61 2.09 1.97
C ASP A 35 2.57 1.18 2.75
N ASP A 36 2.41 -0.14 2.57
CA ASP A 36 3.24 -1.13 3.27
C ASP A 36 4.72 -0.97 2.93
N TYR A 37 5.04 -0.77 1.64
CA TYR A 37 6.40 -0.55 1.21
C TYR A 37 6.98 0.76 1.76
N THR A 38 6.21 1.85 1.73
CA THR A 38 6.64 3.16 2.25
C THR A 38 6.92 3.07 3.74
N VAL A 39 6.01 2.53 4.54
CA VAL A 39 6.19 2.39 6.00
C VAL A 39 7.43 1.56 6.33
N THR A 40 7.72 0.53 5.51
CA THR A 40 8.86 -0.36 5.74
C THR A 40 10.19 0.28 5.31
N ASN A 41 10.20 1.09 4.24
CA ASN A 41 11.44 1.51 3.57
C ASN A 41 11.71 3.02 3.60
N ALA A 42 10.83 3.86 4.14
CA ALA A 42 11.01 5.32 4.13
C ALA A 42 12.35 5.76 4.74
N GLU A 43 12.78 5.15 5.84
CA GLU A 43 14.07 5.46 6.48
C GLU A 43 15.26 5.09 5.57
N THR A 44 15.16 3.97 4.85
CA THR A 44 16.16 3.55 3.85
C THR A 44 16.24 4.57 2.71
N VAL A 45 15.10 5.02 2.19
CA VAL A 45 15.05 6.08 1.17
C VAL A 45 15.78 7.32 1.65
N CYS A 46 15.49 7.78 2.88
CA CYS A 46 16.13 8.95 3.46
C CYS A 46 17.64 8.77 3.65
N THR A 47 18.08 7.60 4.13
CA THR A 47 19.51 7.28 4.32
C THR A 47 20.28 7.31 2.99
N VAL A 48 19.67 6.82 1.92
CA VAL A 48 20.27 6.87 0.58
C VAL A 48 20.38 8.33 0.11
N LEU A 49 19.35 9.15 0.31
CA LEU A 49 19.37 10.56 -0.09
C LEU A 49 20.33 11.40 0.76
N ASP A 50 20.50 11.09 2.04
CA ASP A 50 21.53 11.71 2.90
C ASP A 50 22.93 11.47 2.34
N SER A 51 23.17 10.27 1.81
CA SER A 51 24.45 9.89 1.22
C SER A 51 24.64 10.44 -0.20
N TYR A 52 23.53 10.60 -0.92
CA TYR A 52 23.52 11.00 -2.33
C TYR A 52 22.46 12.10 -2.60
N PRO A 53 22.63 13.32 -2.06
CA PRO A 53 21.65 14.41 -2.20
C PRO A 53 21.71 14.99 -3.62
N SER A 54 21.10 14.28 -4.56
CA SER A 54 21.16 14.59 -5.99
C SER A 54 20.02 13.95 -6.77
N ILE A 55 19.81 14.43 -8.00
CA ILE A 55 18.87 13.83 -8.95
C ILE A 55 19.19 12.34 -9.18
N ALA A 56 20.48 11.98 -9.24
CA ALA A 56 20.90 10.59 -9.43
C ALA A 56 20.60 9.70 -8.20
N GLY A 57 20.60 10.29 -6.99
CA GLY A 57 20.18 9.60 -5.77
C GLY A 57 18.70 9.25 -5.82
N VAL A 58 17.84 10.20 -6.19
CA VAL A 58 16.40 9.98 -6.38
C VAL A 58 16.13 8.93 -7.48
N GLU A 59 16.87 9.00 -8.59
CA GLU A 59 16.78 8.01 -9.67
C GLU A 59 17.19 6.62 -9.20
N GLY A 60 18.29 6.50 -8.45
CA GLY A 60 18.78 5.25 -7.88
C GLY A 60 17.78 4.61 -6.92
N VAL A 61 17.17 5.40 -6.04
CA VAL A 61 16.08 4.92 -5.16
C VAL A 61 14.91 4.40 -6.00
N GLY A 62 14.47 5.15 -7.01
CA GLY A 62 13.38 4.72 -7.88
C GLY A 62 13.68 3.41 -8.61
N MET A 63 14.90 3.21 -9.09
CA MET A 63 15.32 1.95 -9.71
C MET A 63 15.29 0.79 -8.71
N ALA A 64 15.83 0.98 -7.50
CA ALA A 64 15.82 -0.07 -6.48
C ALA A 64 14.38 -0.50 -6.11
N ILE A 65 13.46 0.45 -5.96
CA ILE A 65 12.05 0.15 -5.67
C ILE A 65 11.40 -0.62 -6.84
N MET A 66 11.75 -0.29 -8.09
CA MET A 66 11.26 -1.03 -9.26
C MET A 66 11.88 -2.43 -9.37
N GLU A 67 13.14 -2.61 -8.97
CA GLU A 67 13.81 -3.91 -8.88
C GLU A 67 13.13 -4.82 -7.84
N ASP A 68 12.57 -4.25 -6.77
CA ASP A 68 11.71 -4.94 -5.80
C ASP A 68 10.31 -5.30 -6.35
N GLY A 69 10.01 -4.92 -7.59
CA GLY A 69 8.82 -5.32 -8.32
C GLY A 69 7.69 -4.29 -8.33
N LEU A 70 7.90 -3.08 -7.82
CA LEU A 70 6.91 -2.01 -7.89
C LEU A 70 6.91 -1.37 -9.29
N SER A 71 5.74 -0.90 -9.72
CA SER A 71 5.63 -0.14 -10.97
C SER A 71 6.34 1.22 -10.86
N PRO A 72 6.73 1.85 -11.98
CA PRO A 72 7.32 3.19 -11.95
C PRO A 72 6.45 4.24 -11.23
N ALA A 73 5.12 4.17 -11.39
CA ALA A 73 4.20 5.08 -10.71
C ALA A 73 4.21 4.84 -9.19
N ALA A 74 4.17 3.57 -8.77
CA ALA A 74 4.25 3.20 -7.36
C ALA A 74 5.60 3.59 -6.74
N ALA A 75 6.70 3.43 -7.47
CA ALA A 75 8.03 3.86 -7.01
C ALA A 75 8.08 5.39 -6.80
N GLY A 76 7.56 6.18 -7.76
CA GLY A 76 7.48 7.63 -7.61
C GLY A 76 6.62 8.06 -6.41
N GLU A 77 5.54 7.33 -6.17
CA GLU A 77 4.66 7.58 -5.02
C GLU A 77 5.34 7.24 -3.68
N VAL A 78 6.01 6.09 -3.58
CA VAL A 78 6.82 5.71 -2.39
C VAL A 78 7.88 6.77 -2.10
N ILE A 79 8.63 7.21 -3.11
CA ILE A 79 9.68 8.24 -2.95
C ILE A 79 9.07 9.54 -2.43
N THR A 80 7.98 9.99 -3.06
CA THR A 80 7.33 11.25 -2.68
C THR A 80 6.81 11.19 -1.24
N ARG A 81 6.11 10.11 -0.88
CA ARG A 81 5.57 9.92 0.48
C ARG A 81 6.68 9.80 1.52
N SER A 82 7.78 9.12 1.20
CA SER A 82 8.95 8.98 2.08
C SER A 82 9.61 10.34 2.35
N ILE A 83 9.88 11.12 1.30
CA ILE A 83 10.53 12.43 1.44
C ILE A 83 9.62 13.40 2.21
N VAL A 84 8.34 13.50 1.84
CA VAL A 84 7.40 14.41 2.50
C VAL A 84 7.19 14.03 3.98
N GLY A 85 7.12 12.73 4.30
CA GLY A 85 6.80 12.26 5.65
C GLY A 85 7.99 12.10 6.59
N TRP A 86 9.17 11.77 6.08
CA TRP A 86 10.32 11.35 6.90
C TRP A 86 11.56 12.22 6.72
N CYS A 87 11.85 12.71 5.51
CA CYS A 87 13.04 13.52 5.24
C CYS A 87 12.75 14.69 4.30
N PRO A 88 11.97 15.69 4.76
CA PRO A 88 11.53 16.80 3.93
C PRO A 88 12.68 17.70 3.46
N ASP A 89 13.85 17.61 4.09
CA ASP A 89 15.05 18.32 3.66
C ASP A 89 15.52 17.90 2.25
N HIS A 90 15.11 16.71 1.77
CA HIS A 90 15.42 16.20 0.40
C HIS A 90 14.38 16.59 -0.67
N MET A 91 13.46 17.51 -0.34
CA MET A 91 12.52 18.07 -1.31
C MET A 91 13.19 18.78 -2.51
N PRO A 92 14.32 19.50 -2.36
CA PRO A 92 15.03 20.11 -3.49
C PRO A 92 15.45 19.09 -4.56
N GLU A 93 15.97 17.93 -4.14
CA GLU A 93 16.42 16.83 -4.99
C GLU A 93 15.24 16.20 -5.72
N LEU A 94 14.13 15.95 -5.00
CA LEU A 94 12.88 15.46 -5.59
C LEU A 94 12.34 16.44 -6.64
N ASN A 95 12.29 17.73 -6.32
CA ASN A 95 11.81 18.75 -7.24
C ASN A 95 12.71 18.88 -8.47
N ALA A 96 14.03 18.79 -8.29
CA ALA A 96 14.97 18.80 -9.40
C ALA A 96 14.83 17.56 -10.30
N PHE A 97 14.58 16.40 -9.72
CA PHE A 97 14.28 15.17 -10.46
C PHE A 97 12.98 15.31 -11.27
N ILE A 98 11.92 15.80 -10.64
CA ILE A 98 10.63 16.05 -11.31
C ILE A 98 10.82 17.06 -12.45
N ALA A 99 11.49 18.19 -12.21
CA ALA A 99 11.73 19.20 -13.23
C ALA A 99 12.53 18.67 -14.44
N LYS A 100 13.41 17.68 -14.22
CA LYS A 100 14.20 17.05 -15.28
C LYS A 100 13.41 16.05 -16.13
N TYR A 101 12.53 15.27 -15.50
CA TYR A 101 11.92 14.09 -16.15
C TYR A 101 10.40 14.16 -16.33
N ALA A 102 9.71 15.07 -15.65
CA ALA A 102 8.28 15.25 -15.84
C ALA A 102 8.00 15.89 -17.21
N PRO A 103 7.11 15.32 -18.04
CA PRO A 103 6.71 15.96 -19.29
C PRO A 103 6.04 17.30 -18.98
N ALA A 104 6.28 18.31 -19.83
CA ALA A 104 5.73 19.66 -19.66
C ALA A 104 4.20 19.59 -19.47
N GLY A 105 3.72 20.08 -18.33
CA GLY A 105 2.28 20.10 -17.97
C GLY A 105 1.75 18.92 -17.14
N SER A 106 2.62 17.99 -16.70
CA SER A 106 2.21 16.86 -15.84
C SER A 106 2.20 17.16 -14.34
N VAL A 107 2.81 18.26 -13.91
CA VAL A 107 2.80 18.74 -12.52
C VAL A 107 1.78 19.87 -12.41
N VAL A 108 0.57 19.57 -11.94
CA VAL A 108 -0.40 20.60 -11.55
C VAL A 108 -0.09 20.99 -10.12
N ALA A 109 0.31 22.25 -9.94
CA ALA A 109 0.56 22.85 -8.62
C ALA A 109 -0.74 23.06 -7.84
#